data_AF-A0A8T6H1R9-F1
#
_entry.id   AF-A0A8T6H1R9-F1
#
_cell.length_a   1.000
_cell.length_b   1.000
_cell.length_c   1.000
_cell.angle_alpha   90.00
_cell.angle_beta   90.00
_cell.angle_gamma   90.00
#
_symmetry.space_group_name_H-M   'P 1'
#
loop_
_entity.id
_entity.type
_entity.pdbx_description
1 polymer ?
#
loop_
_entity_poly.entity_id
_entity_poly.type
_entity_poly.pdbx_seq_one_letter_code
_entity_poly.pdbx_strand_id
1 'polypeptide(L)'
;MSHEELMHFDGEAPAAALDGGSPEISQTPVDAQELVEGLLRWRDELTDLLEQLPTDAFERLILQLLAKDGVSDIDVGHANDTIEGTGVFGGGGFLTFRVSFRCIRGGKRISSAEVDDFRRGVMVGRADKGLLITTGKFTQEAVLKAASDRAPEIRLIDGEELVGKLKELQLGLRTEQVLVERVIIETAWFGEL
;
A
#
# COMPACT_ATOMS: atom_id res chain seq x y z
N MET A 1 46.85 -40.10 9.50
CA MET A 1 46.54 -40.14 10.94
C MET A 1 46.12 -38.72 11.30
N SER A 2 44.82 -38.43 11.17
CA SER A 2 43.84 -38.26 12.27
C SER A 2 43.94 -36.85 12.87
N HIS A 3 42.92 -36.03 13.07
CA HIS A 3 41.45 -36.10 13.08
C HIS A 3 41.02 -34.61 13.16
N GLU A 4 40.32 -34.01 12.20
CA GLU A 4 38.86 -33.77 12.19
C GLU A 4 38.26 -33.31 13.53
N GLU A 5 37.90 -32.02 13.61
CA GLU A 5 36.83 -31.51 14.49
C GLU A 5 36.10 -30.36 13.75
N LEU A 6 35.19 -30.79 12.87
CA LEU A 6 34.14 -29.95 12.28
C LEU A 6 33.10 -29.67 13.36
N MET A 7 32.88 -28.40 13.68
CA MET A 7 31.75 -27.96 14.51
C MET A 7 30.44 -28.33 13.79
N HIS A 8 29.74 -29.33 14.32
CA HIS A 8 28.36 -29.64 13.95
C HIS A 8 27.46 -28.48 14.37
N PHE A 9 26.85 -27.82 13.39
CA PHE A 9 25.73 -26.91 13.60
C PHE A 9 24.48 -27.68 13.18
N ASP A 10 23.84 -28.35 14.13
CA ASP A 10 22.52 -28.97 13.95
C ASP A 10 21.47 -27.84 13.90
N GLY A 11 21.44 -27.16 12.77
CA GLY A 11 20.37 -26.23 12.39
C GLY A 11 19.26 -27.01 11.70
N GLU A 12 18.46 -27.71 12.50
CA GLU A 12 17.20 -28.29 12.02
C GLU A 12 16.32 -27.17 11.47
N ALA A 13 16.19 -27.12 10.15
CA ALA A 13 15.24 -26.23 9.49
C ALA A 13 13.83 -26.59 9.99
N PRO A 14 12.98 -25.62 10.35
CA PRO A 14 11.61 -25.94 10.73
C PRO A 14 10.94 -26.59 9.51
N ALA A 15 10.59 -27.86 9.66
CA ALA A 15 9.74 -28.58 8.73
C ALA A 15 8.40 -27.82 8.64
N ALA A 16 8.29 -26.94 7.65
CA ALA A 16 7.01 -26.40 7.23
C ALA A 16 6.14 -27.61 6.88
N ALA A 17 5.14 -27.86 7.72
CA ALA A 17 4.11 -28.84 7.44
C ALA A 17 3.51 -28.49 6.07
N LEU A 18 3.84 -29.29 5.07
CA LEU A 18 3.13 -29.33 3.81
C LEU A 18 1.76 -29.95 4.11
N ASP A 19 0.84 -29.12 4.60
CA ASP A 19 -0.57 -29.48 4.68
C ASP A 19 -1.07 -29.63 3.24
N GLY A 20 -1.20 -30.88 2.81
CA GLY A 20 -1.58 -31.30 1.46
C GLY A 20 -3.05 -31.10 1.15
N GLY A 21 -3.63 -29.97 1.55
CA GLY A 21 -4.91 -29.53 1.04
C GLY A 21 -4.72 -28.96 -0.36
N SER A 22 -5.01 -29.74 -1.40
CA SER A 22 -5.27 -29.17 -2.73
C SER A 22 -6.29 -28.04 -2.57
N PRO A 23 -6.07 -26.85 -3.16
CA PRO A 23 -7.00 -25.74 -3.02
C PRO A 23 -8.39 -26.21 -3.44
N GLU A 24 -9.36 -26.06 -2.55
CA GLU A 24 -10.75 -26.44 -2.81
C GLU A 24 -11.30 -25.47 -3.86
N ILE A 25 -11.30 -25.89 -5.13
CA ILE A 25 -11.76 -25.07 -6.25
C ILE A 25 -13.29 -25.02 -6.20
N SER A 26 -13.84 -23.91 -5.73
CA SER A 26 -15.29 -23.64 -5.83
C SER A 26 -15.68 -23.55 -7.31
N GLN A 27 -16.53 -24.46 -7.78
CA GLN A 27 -16.97 -24.55 -9.18
C GLN A 27 -18.16 -23.63 -9.51
N THR A 28 -18.27 -22.49 -8.83
CA THR A 28 -19.34 -21.53 -9.12
C THR A 28 -19.08 -20.94 -10.50
N PRO A 29 -20.05 -20.94 -11.43
CA PRO A 29 -19.89 -20.23 -12.69
C PRO A 29 -19.68 -18.75 -12.40
N VAL A 30 -18.49 -18.23 -12.74
CA VAL A 30 -18.20 -16.80 -12.64
C VAL A 30 -18.30 -16.22 -14.05
N ASP A 31 -19.08 -15.15 -14.19
CA ASP A 31 -19.20 -14.45 -15.47
C ASP A 31 -17.87 -13.76 -15.80
N ALA A 32 -17.24 -14.19 -16.89
CA ALA A 32 -15.97 -13.61 -17.36
C ALA A 32 -16.09 -12.12 -17.66
N GLN A 33 -17.26 -11.66 -18.11
CA GLN A 33 -17.51 -10.25 -18.38
C GLN A 33 -17.56 -9.45 -17.07
N GLU A 34 -18.25 -9.96 -16.05
CA GLU A 34 -18.33 -9.34 -14.73
C GLU A 34 -16.94 -9.23 -14.06
N LEU A 35 -16.11 -10.28 -14.19
CA LEU A 35 -14.73 -10.25 -13.70
C LEU A 35 -13.91 -9.14 -14.34
N VAL A 36 -13.96 -9.03 -15.68
CA VAL A 36 -13.22 -8.00 -16.40
C VAL A 36 -13.71 -6.61 -16.03
N GLU A 37 -15.03 -6.41 -15.94
CA GLU A 37 -15.60 -5.13 -15.53
C GLU A 37 -15.20 -4.73 -14.12
N GLY A 38 -15.26 -5.66 -13.15
CA GLY A 38 -14.80 -5.42 -11.79
C GLY A 38 -13.31 -5.07 -11.71
N LEU A 39 -12.46 -5.76 -12.48
CA LEU A 39 -11.02 -5.46 -12.55
C LEU A 39 -10.70 -4.07 -13.13
N LEU A 40 -11.57 -3.56 -14.01
CA LEU A 40 -11.42 -2.23 -14.60
C LEU A 40 -11.93 -1.11 -13.68
N ARG A 41 -12.94 -1.38 -12.83
CA ARG A 41 -13.66 -0.34 -12.06
C ARG A 41 -13.29 -0.25 -10.58
N TRP A 42 -12.76 -1.30 -9.96
CA TRP A 42 -12.56 -1.34 -8.50
C TRP A 42 -11.72 -0.17 -7.94
N ARG A 43 -10.79 0.38 -8.74
CA ARG A 43 -9.97 1.53 -8.33
C ARG A 43 -10.78 2.81 -8.24
N ASP A 44 -11.64 3.05 -9.21
CA ASP A 44 -12.50 4.23 -9.25
C ASP A 44 -13.56 4.13 -8.15
N GLU A 45 -14.18 2.95 -7.99
CA GLU A 45 -15.14 2.68 -6.91
C GLU A 45 -14.54 2.89 -5.52
N LEU A 46 -13.31 2.41 -5.29
CA LEU A 46 -12.61 2.63 -4.02
C LEU A 46 -12.26 4.11 -3.83
N THR A 47 -11.84 4.81 -4.89
CA THR A 47 -11.54 6.23 -4.82
C THR A 47 -12.79 7.04 -4.43
N ASP A 48 -13.92 6.78 -5.07
CA ASP A 48 -15.20 7.42 -4.77
C ASP A 48 -15.64 7.14 -3.33
N LEU A 49 -15.47 5.90 -2.85
CA LEU A 49 -15.76 5.52 -1.47
C LEU A 49 -14.90 6.34 -0.49
N LEU A 50 -13.60 6.46 -0.74
CA LEU A 50 -12.67 7.22 0.10
C LEU A 50 -13.05 8.70 0.20
N GLU A 51 -13.53 9.29 -0.89
CA GLU A 51 -13.99 10.68 -0.91
C GLU A 51 -15.29 10.89 -0.11
N GLN A 52 -16.15 9.86 -0.05
CA GLN A 52 -17.44 9.91 0.65
C GLN A 52 -17.36 9.54 2.14
N LEU A 53 -16.23 8.98 2.60
CA LEU A 53 -16.08 8.60 4.00
C LEU A 53 -16.26 9.80 4.95
N PRO A 54 -16.92 9.62 6.11
CA PRO A 54 -16.87 10.60 7.19
C PRO A 54 -15.41 10.90 7.59
N THR A 55 -15.12 12.14 7.97
CA THR A 55 -13.74 12.59 8.28
C THR A 55 -13.07 11.70 9.34
N ASP A 56 -13.79 11.33 10.39
CA ASP A 56 -13.30 10.45 11.46
C ASP A 56 -13.03 9.01 10.98
N ALA A 57 -13.85 8.51 10.05
CA ALA A 57 -13.67 7.18 9.45
C ALA A 57 -12.45 7.16 8.53
N PHE A 58 -12.28 8.21 7.72
CA PHE A 58 -11.12 8.38 6.86
C PHE A 58 -9.83 8.51 7.69
N GLU A 59 -9.85 9.27 8.79
CA GLU A 59 -8.73 9.35 9.72
C GLU A 59 -8.34 7.98 10.28
N ARG A 60 -9.30 7.21 10.82
CA ARG A 60 -9.02 5.85 11.32
C ARG A 60 -8.41 4.96 10.24
N LEU A 61 -8.87 5.06 8.99
CA LEU A 61 -8.32 4.31 7.87
C LEU A 61 -6.85 4.67 7.60
N ILE A 62 -6.53 5.96 7.55
CA ILE A 62 -5.16 6.44 7.32
C ILE A 62 -4.24 5.99 8.46
N LEU A 63 -4.69 6.07 9.72
CA LEU A 63 -3.91 5.60 10.87
C LEU A 63 -3.67 4.09 10.83
N GLN A 64 -4.67 3.29 10.44
CA GLN A 64 -4.50 1.85 10.23
C GLN A 64 -3.54 1.54 9.08
N LEU A 65 -3.60 2.31 7.99
CA LEU A 65 -2.66 2.18 6.87
C LEU A 65 -1.23 2.45 7.30
N LEU A 66 -0.99 3.57 8.00
CA LEU A 66 0.34 3.92 8.50
C LEU A 66 0.87 2.85 9.48
N ALA A 67 0.03 2.38 10.41
CA ALA A 67 0.40 1.34 11.35
C ALA A 67 0.75 0.01 10.66
N LYS A 68 -0.07 -0.42 9.67
CA LYS A 68 0.20 -1.63 8.89
C LYS A 68 1.44 -1.52 8.00
N ASP A 69 1.76 -0.32 7.52
CA ASP A 69 2.97 -0.06 6.71
C ASP A 69 4.23 0.07 7.57
N GLY A 70 4.12 -0.01 8.92
CA GLY A 70 5.26 -0.08 9.83
C GLY A 70 5.59 1.22 10.56
N VAL A 71 4.66 2.18 10.61
CA VAL A 71 4.76 3.39 11.44
C VAL A 71 4.19 3.12 12.83
N SER A 72 4.99 3.32 13.88
CA SER A 72 4.59 3.25 15.29
C SER A 72 4.53 4.63 15.94
N ASP A 73 4.10 4.67 17.21
CA ASP A 73 4.11 5.88 18.05
C ASP A 73 3.49 7.11 17.37
N ILE A 74 2.34 6.86 16.73
CA ILE A 74 1.64 7.87 15.95
C ILE A 74 0.95 8.86 16.88
N ASP A 75 1.31 10.13 16.74
CA ASP A 75 0.65 11.28 17.35
C ASP A 75 -0.02 12.11 16.26
N VAL A 76 -1.32 12.37 16.43
CA VAL A 76 -2.15 13.07 15.43
C VAL A 76 -2.57 14.42 15.98
N GLY A 77 -2.31 15.47 15.20
CA GLY A 77 -2.85 16.80 15.43
C GLY A 77 -4.00 17.08 14.47
N HIS A 78 -5.13 17.53 15.00
CA HIS A 78 -6.26 17.98 14.17
C HIS A 78 -6.11 19.47 13.84
N ALA A 79 -5.92 19.77 12.56
CA ALA A 79 -6.02 21.13 12.03
C ALA A 79 -6.94 21.14 10.80
N ASN A 80 -8.12 21.75 10.92
CA ASN A 80 -9.14 21.85 9.88
C ASN A 80 -9.61 20.47 9.36
N ASP A 81 -9.55 20.25 8.04
CA ASP A 81 -9.99 19.05 7.29
C ASP A 81 -8.82 18.14 6.87
N THR A 82 -7.64 18.34 7.46
CA THR A 82 -6.42 17.61 7.10
C THR A 82 -5.97 16.74 8.27
N ILE A 83 -5.58 15.50 7.98
CA ILE A 83 -5.01 14.60 8.99
C ILE A 83 -3.51 14.82 9.00
N GLU A 84 -2.96 15.29 10.11
CA GLU A 84 -1.54 15.63 10.22
C GLU A 84 -0.96 15.06 11.50
N GLY A 85 0.31 14.66 11.48
CA GLY A 85 0.91 14.06 12.66
C GLY A 85 2.36 13.68 12.49
N THR A 86 2.86 13.00 13.52
CA THR A 86 4.19 12.40 13.54
C THR A 86 4.11 10.94 13.93
N GLY A 87 5.07 10.15 13.50
CA GLY A 87 5.26 8.77 13.94
C GLY A 87 6.71 8.34 13.78
N VAL A 88 6.98 7.10 14.14
CA VAL A 88 8.31 6.47 14.04
C VAL A 88 8.24 5.33 13.05
N PHE A 89 9.01 5.42 11.97
CA PHE A 89 9.16 4.32 11.01
C PHE A 89 10.37 3.47 11.38
N GLY A 90 10.26 2.15 11.24
CA GLY A 90 11.37 1.21 11.47
C GLY A 90 11.46 0.66 12.90
N GLY A 91 10.37 0.73 13.70
CA GLY A 91 10.32 0.31 15.12
C GLY A 91 10.68 -1.16 15.44
N GLY A 92 11.01 -1.97 14.43
CA GLY A 92 11.52 -3.35 14.60
C GLY A 92 12.90 -3.62 13.97
N GLY A 93 13.57 -2.59 13.45
CA GLY A 93 14.86 -2.70 12.76
C GLY A 93 16.01 -1.98 13.47
N PHE A 94 17.20 -2.02 12.87
CA PHE A 94 18.41 -1.35 13.41
C PHE A 94 18.36 0.18 13.33
N LEU A 95 17.51 0.74 12.46
CA LEU A 95 17.37 2.17 12.24
C LEU A 95 15.91 2.59 12.36
N THR A 96 15.69 3.68 13.09
CA THR A 96 14.38 4.32 13.25
C THR A 96 14.44 5.74 12.71
N PHE A 97 13.38 6.17 12.03
CA PHE A 97 13.25 7.52 11.51
C PHE A 97 11.98 8.16 12.05
N ARG A 98 12.06 9.41 12.52
CA ARG A 98 10.86 10.19 12.79
C ARG A 98 10.27 10.65 11.45
N VAL A 99 8.99 10.38 11.26
CA VAL A 99 8.25 10.74 10.05
C VAL A 99 7.16 11.72 10.44
N SER A 100 7.09 12.86 9.74
CA SER A 100 5.91 13.71 9.75
C SER A 100 5.03 13.31 8.58
N PHE A 101 3.72 13.26 8.79
CA PHE A 101 2.77 12.96 7.72
C PHE A 101 1.65 13.99 7.65
N ARG A 102 1.10 14.14 6.44
CA ARG A 102 -0.10 14.91 6.16
C ARG A 102 -0.91 14.18 5.10
N CYS A 103 -2.20 14.00 5.34
CA CYS A 103 -3.14 13.43 4.38
C CYS A 103 -4.17 14.48 3.96
N ILE A 104 -4.18 14.84 2.68
CA ILE A 104 -5.08 15.83 2.09
C ILE A 104 -6.15 15.10 1.27
N ARG A 105 -7.41 15.19 1.72
CA ARG A 105 -8.54 14.60 1.01
C ARG A 105 -9.11 15.57 -0.05
N GLY A 106 -9.61 14.99 -1.14
CA GLY A 106 -10.34 15.68 -2.21
C GLY A 106 -9.54 15.68 -3.50
N GLY A 107 -10.19 15.35 -4.63
CA GLY A 107 -9.60 15.22 -5.98
C GLY A 107 -8.93 16.46 -6.59
N LYS A 108 -8.61 17.49 -5.79
CA LYS A 108 -7.81 18.63 -6.23
C LYS A 108 -6.36 18.19 -6.47
N ARG A 109 -5.71 18.83 -7.44
CA ARG A 109 -4.26 18.67 -7.64
C ARG A 109 -3.47 19.38 -6.54
N ILE A 110 -2.55 18.65 -5.91
CA ILE A 110 -1.66 19.19 -4.87
C ILE A 110 -0.48 19.91 -5.54
N SER A 111 -0.33 21.17 -5.18
CA SER A 111 0.63 22.14 -5.72
C SER A 111 1.97 22.11 -4.97
N SER A 112 3.01 22.69 -5.57
CA SER A 112 4.30 22.89 -4.91
C SER A 112 4.23 23.78 -3.67
N ALA A 113 3.25 24.67 -3.59
CA ALA A 113 3.00 25.51 -2.40
C ALA A 113 2.53 24.68 -1.20
N GLU A 114 1.65 23.70 -1.42
CA GLU A 114 1.17 22.78 -0.37
C GLU A 114 2.30 21.87 0.14
N VAL A 115 3.20 21.42 -0.75
CA VAL A 115 4.41 20.68 -0.35
C VAL A 115 5.34 21.55 0.51
N ASP A 116 5.50 22.81 0.14
CA ASP A 116 6.33 23.77 0.87
C ASP A 116 5.75 24.15 2.23
N ASP A 117 4.43 24.31 2.29
CA ASP A 117 3.70 24.54 3.52
C ASP A 117 3.86 23.36 4.48
N PHE A 118 3.65 22.13 4.00
CA PHE A 118 3.86 20.93 4.79
C PHE A 118 5.29 20.85 5.34
N ARG A 119 6.28 21.13 4.50
CA ARG A 119 7.68 21.14 4.89
C ARG A 119 7.93 22.13 6.03
N ARG A 120 7.51 23.38 5.88
CA ARG A 120 7.78 24.43 6.89
C ARG A 120 6.94 24.30 8.15
N GLY A 121 5.68 23.88 8.01
CA GLY A 121 4.70 23.88 9.09
C GLY A 121 4.69 22.60 9.94
N VAL A 122 4.91 21.44 9.31
CA VAL A 122 4.77 20.14 10.00
C VAL A 122 6.13 19.49 10.23
N MET A 123 7.05 19.53 9.25
CA MET A 123 8.29 18.76 9.34
C MET A 123 9.40 19.42 10.14
N VAL A 124 9.59 20.75 10.00
CA VAL A 124 10.76 21.46 10.56
C VAL A 124 10.86 21.24 12.08
N GLY A 125 11.98 20.64 12.51
CA GLY A 125 12.28 20.33 13.91
C GLY A 125 11.56 19.09 14.47
N ARG A 126 10.68 18.45 13.70
CA ARG A 126 9.82 17.35 14.17
C ARG A 126 10.13 16.00 13.54
N ALA A 127 10.68 15.96 12.32
CA ALA A 127 10.90 14.70 11.61
C ALA A 127 12.15 14.70 10.72
N ASP A 128 12.66 13.49 10.47
CA ASP A 128 13.80 13.21 9.59
C ASP A 128 13.33 13.03 8.13
N LYS A 129 12.08 12.57 7.95
CA LYS A 129 11.43 12.32 6.65
C LYS A 129 10.00 12.84 6.65
N GLY A 130 9.48 13.17 5.47
CA GLY A 130 8.09 13.59 5.27
C GLY A 130 7.29 12.58 4.45
N LEU A 131 6.01 12.43 4.76
CA LEU A 131 5.05 11.63 3.99
C LEU A 131 3.80 12.46 3.70
N LEU A 132 3.55 12.75 2.42
CA LEU A 132 2.37 13.50 1.98
C LEU A 132 1.47 12.56 1.18
N ILE A 133 0.25 12.35 1.68
CA ILE A 133 -0.75 11.45 1.11
C ILE A 133 -1.91 12.28 0.56
N THR A 134 -2.48 11.89 -0.58
CA THR A 134 -3.71 12.50 -1.09
C THR A 134 -4.58 11.49 -1.83
N THR A 135 -5.89 11.73 -1.86
CA THR A 135 -6.81 11.02 -2.77
C THR A 135 -6.76 11.58 -4.20
N GLY A 136 -6.16 12.77 -4.40
CA GLY A 136 -5.98 13.41 -5.70
C GLY A 136 -4.65 13.06 -6.37
N LYS A 137 -4.09 14.03 -7.10
CA LYS A 137 -2.81 13.90 -7.83
C LYS A 137 -1.86 15.06 -7.49
N PHE A 138 -0.56 14.82 -7.53
CA PHE A 138 0.43 15.90 -7.41
C PHE A 138 0.70 16.57 -8.76
N THR A 139 0.99 17.87 -8.76
CA THR A 139 1.54 18.53 -9.95
C THR A 139 3.01 18.17 -10.15
N GLN A 140 3.54 18.37 -11.35
CA GLN A 140 4.94 18.10 -11.64
C GLN A 140 5.86 18.98 -10.77
N GLU A 141 5.48 20.23 -10.54
CA GLU A 141 6.20 21.15 -9.68
C GLU A 141 6.21 20.66 -8.22
N ALA A 142 5.11 20.07 -7.75
CA ALA A 142 5.03 19.48 -6.41
C ALA A 142 6.00 18.30 -6.26
N VAL A 143 6.07 17.42 -7.27
CA VAL A 143 7.00 16.29 -7.32
C VAL A 143 8.45 16.76 -7.27
N LEU A 144 8.83 17.73 -8.13
CA LEU A 144 10.18 18.31 -8.14
C LEU A 144 10.53 18.96 -6.80
N LYS A 145 9.55 19.59 -6.15
CA LYS A 145 9.75 20.26 -4.85
C LYS A 145 9.95 19.27 -3.70
N ALA A 146 9.26 18.13 -3.75
CA ALA A 146 9.36 17.07 -2.74
C ALA A 146 10.74 16.39 -2.77
N ALA A 147 11.30 16.20 -3.98
CA ALA A 147 12.60 15.58 -4.23
C ALA A 147 13.82 16.50 -4.04
N SER A 148 13.68 17.66 -3.38
CA SER A 148 14.76 18.64 -3.30
C SER A 148 15.92 18.21 -2.39
N ASP A 149 17.13 18.10 -2.94
CA ASP A 149 18.37 17.76 -2.22
C ASP A 149 18.75 18.72 -1.08
N ARG A 150 18.14 19.91 -1.02
CA ARG A 150 18.45 20.94 -0.02
C ARG A 150 17.58 20.85 1.24
N ALA A 151 16.67 19.88 1.31
CA ALA A 151 15.73 19.72 2.40
C ALA A 151 15.49 18.24 2.70
N PRO A 152 14.94 17.90 3.88
CA PRO A 152 14.47 16.55 4.14
C PRO A 152 13.52 16.07 3.04
N GLU A 153 13.74 14.84 2.61
CA GLU A 153 12.98 14.17 1.57
C GLU A 153 11.51 14.01 1.98
N ILE A 154 10.61 14.24 1.01
CA ILE A 154 9.17 14.05 1.19
C ILE A 154 8.71 12.96 0.22
N ARG A 155 8.23 11.84 0.76
CA ARG A 155 7.55 10.81 -0.01
C ARG A 155 6.14 11.29 -0.35
N LEU A 156 5.75 11.17 -1.61
CA LEU A 156 4.43 11.52 -2.12
C LEU A 156 3.65 10.24 -2.45
N ILE A 157 2.45 10.09 -1.89
CA ILE A 157 1.51 9.01 -2.22
C ILE A 157 0.25 9.64 -2.79
N ASP A 158 0.00 9.43 -4.08
CA ASP A 158 -1.21 9.94 -4.75
C ASP A 158 -2.38 8.95 -4.63
N GLY A 159 -3.57 9.32 -5.11
CA GLY A 159 -4.77 8.50 -4.93
C GLY A 159 -4.66 7.10 -5.55
N GLU A 160 -3.95 6.96 -6.66
CA GLU A 160 -3.78 5.67 -7.33
C GLU A 160 -2.83 4.75 -6.56
N GLU A 161 -1.75 5.33 -6.04
CA GLU A 161 -0.82 4.63 -5.16
C GLU A 161 -1.48 4.27 -3.82
N LEU A 162 -2.27 5.18 -3.24
CA LEU A 162 -3.02 4.96 -2.01
C LEU A 162 -3.98 3.76 -2.14
N VAL A 163 -4.76 3.72 -3.21
CA VAL A 163 -5.65 2.58 -3.52
C VAL A 163 -4.86 1.28 -3.70
N GLY A 164 -3.68 1.36 -4.34
CA GLY A 164 -2.75 0.24 -4.45
C GLY A 164 -2.29 -0.28 -3.08
N LYS A 165 -1.89 0.63 -2.19
CA LYS A 165 -1.45 0.31 -0.82
C LYS A 165 -2.55 -0.29 0.04
N LEU A 166 -3.79 0.22 -0.07
CA LEU A 166 -4.94 -0.37 0.60
C LEU A 166 -5.18 -1.82 0.16
N LYS A 167 -5.05 -2.11 -1.14
CA LYS A 167 -5.16 -3.48 -1.66
C LYS A 167 -4.01 -4.36 -1.16
N GLU A 168 -2.78 -3.89 -1.24
CA GLU A 168 -1.57 -4.60 -0.78
C GLU A 168 -1.67 -4.99 0.70
N LEU A 169 -2.13 -4.06 1.54
CA LEU A 169 -2.28 -4.26 2.99
C LEU A 169 -3.62 -4.92 3.38
N GLN A 170 -4.45 -5.28 2.40
CA GLN A 170 -5.79 -5.85 2.57
C GLN A 170 -6.66 -5.04 3.56
N LEU A 171 -6.65 -3.72 3.40
CA LEU A 171 -7.42 -2.79 4.24
C LEU A 171 -8.78 -2.49 3.59
N GLY A 172 -9.81 -3.22 4.03
CA GLY A 172 -11.16 -3.08 3.46
C GLY A 172 -11.33 -3.76 2.09
N LEU A 173 -10.30 -4.47 1.60
CA LEU A 173 -10.37 -5.26 0.37
C LEU A 173 -10.12 -6.73 0.65
N ARG A 174 -10.87 -7.59 -0.02
CA ARG A 174 -10.61 -9.01 -0.16
C ARG A 174 -10.28 -9.29 -1.62
N THR A 175 -9.20 -10.02 -1.88
CA THR A 175 -8.85 -10.46 -3.23
C THR A 175 -8.93 -11.98 -3.26
N GLU A 176 -9.64 -12.50 -4.26
CA GLU A 176 -9.79 -13.93 -4.52
C GLU A 176 -9.28 -14.23 -5.93
N GLN A 177 -8.66 -15.39 -6.12
CA GLN A 177 -8.18 -15.81 -7.44
C GLN A 177 -9.27 -16.65 -8.10
N VAL A 178 -9.68 -16.25 -9.30
CA VAL A 178 -10.66 -16.99 -10.11
C VAL A 178 -9.96 -17.59 -11.32
N LEU A 179 -9.98 -18.93 -11.42
CA LEU A 179 -9.41 -19.66 -12.55
C LEU A 179 -10.50 -19.93 -13.58
N VAL A 180 -10.27 -19.51 -14.83
CA VAL A 180 -11.19 -19.75 -15.94
C VAL A 180 -10.56 -20.75 -16.90
N GLU A 181 -11.21 -21.89 -17.10
CA GLU A 181 -10.79 -22.86 -18.11
C GLU A 181 -11.11 -22.35 -19.51
N ARG A 182 -10.11 -22.37 -20.39
CA ARG A 182 -10.28 -22.05 -21.81
C ARG A 182 -10.24 -23.33 -22.62
N VAL A 183 -11.39 -23.76 -23.13
CA VAL A 183 -11.47 -24.90 -24.06
C VAL A 183 -11.24 -24.42 -25.48
N ILE A 184 -10.28 -25.02 -26.17
CA ILE A 184 -9.97 -24.77 -27.58
C ILE A 184 -10.22 -26.05 -28.35
N ILE A 185 -11.05 -25.99 -29.40
CA ILE A 185 -11.32 -27.14 -30.25
C ILE A 185 -10.27 -27.17 -31.38
N GLU A 186 -9.38 -28.15 -31.33
CA GLU A 186 -8.40 -28.40 -32.40
C GLU A 186 -9.05 -29.15 -33.57
N THR A 187 -9.75 -28.41 -34.43
CA THR A 187 -10.53 -28.98 -35.53
C THR A 187 -9.68 -29.80 -36.52
N ALA A 188 -8.39 -29.47 -36.66
CA ALA A 188 -7.45 -30.21 -37.51
C ALA A 188 -7.32 -31.68 -37.09
N TRP A 189 -7.27 -31.95 -35.78
CA TRP A 189 -7.20 -33.31 -35.23
C TRP A 189 -8.41 -34.16 -35.65
N PHE A 190 -9.61 -33.57 -35.65
CA PHE A 190 -10.83 -34.27 -36.05
C PHE A 190 -10.91 -34.53 -37.56
N GLY A 191 -10.13 -33.83 -38.39
CA GLY A 191 -10.06 -34.06 -39.84
C GLY A 191 -9.13 -35.20 -40.25
N GLU A 192 -8.31 -35.72 -39.32
CA GLU A 192 -7.42 -36.87 -39.52
C GLU A 192 -8.05 -38.21 -39.10
N LEU A 193 -9.28 -38.19 -38.57
CA LEU A 193 -10.12 -39.35 -38.25
C LEU A 193 -10.79 -39.94 -39.50
#